data_AF-A0AAU6D6D8-F1
#
_entry.id   AF-A0AAU6D6D8-F1
#
_cell.length_a   1.000
_cell.length_b   1.000
_cell.length_c   1.000
_cell.angle_alpha   90.00
_cell.angle_beta   90.00
_cell.angle_gamma   90.00
#
_symmetry.space_group_name_H-M   'P 1'
#
loop_
_entity.id
_entity.type
_entity.pdbx_description
1 polymer ?
#
loop_
_entity_poly.entity_id
_entity_poly.type
_entity_poly.pdbx_seq_one_letter_code
_entity_poly.pdbx_strand_id
1 'polypeptide(L)'
;MRTTRSAVAVTAAVAAALLGAAGAAAADTPAPNTPTPGATTPGEATAKAPAGDGAAALCTRLPKVDARIDRALRRLNGPATVRGSVARLQKRVDNATAKGDTAVEKYLNDKLTFRKSLVPTLNQRSADLDAVRTWCGTADAT
;
A
#
# COMPACT_ATOMS: atom_id res chain seq x y z
N MET A 1 44.63 -3.31 6.16
CA MET A 1 44.28 -4.40 5.23
C MET A 1 43.00 -4.04 4.49
N ARG A 2 43.15 -3.88 3.16
CA ARG A 2 42.19 -3.69 2.04
C ARG A 2 40.92 -2.86 2.28
N THR A 3 41.10 -1.56 2.06
CA THR A 3 40.16 -0.67 1.37
C THR A 3 40.04 -1.06 -0.12
N THR A 4 38.82 -1.13 -0.66
CA THR A 4 38.60 -1.23 -2.11
C THR A 4 37.64 -0.13 -2.56
N ARG A 5 38.19 0.87 -3.26
CA ARG A 5 37.50 1.79 -4.15
C ARG A 5 37.54 1.17 -5.55
N SER A 6 36.47 1.27 -6.35
CA SER A 6 36.55 1.10 -7.81
C SER A 6 35.49 1.96 -8.49
N ALA A 7 35.89 2.57 -9.59
CA ALA A 7 35.28 3.71 -10.24
C ALA A 7 34.48 3.34 -11.50
N VAL A 8 33.46 4.16 -11.77
CA VAL A 8 32.96 4.73 -13.04
C VAL A 8 33.23 3.97 -14.36
N ALA A 9 32.16 3.74 -15.12
CA ALA A 9 32.18 3.84 -16.59
C ALA A 9 30.91 4.57 -17.07
N VAL A 10 31.14 5.70 -17.75
CA VAL A 10 30.17 6.54 -18.47
C VAL A 10 30.12 6.06 -19.91
N THR A 11 28.92 5.86 -20.47
CA THR A 11 28.69 5.89 -21.92
C THR A 11 27.38 6.61 -22.20
N ALA A 12 27.46 7.68 -22.99
CA ALA A 12 26.37 8.56 -23.37
C ALA A 12 26.07 8.45 -24.88
N ALA A 13 24.78 8.57 -25.20
CA ALA A 13 24.15 9.08 -26.44
C ALA A 13 24.37 8.28 -27.75
N VAL A 14 23.52 8.30 -28.80
CA VAL A 14 22.54 9.24 -29.40
C VAL A 14 21.60 8.36 -30.28
N ALA A 15 20.27 8.55 -30.43
CA ALA A 15 19.53 9.32 -31.46
C ALA A 15 18.10 8.70 -31.53
N ALA A 16 16.96 9.38 -31.37
CA ALA A 16 16.34 10.45 -32.16
C ALA A 16 15.94 10.05 -33.60
N ALA A 17 14.69 9.59 -33.78
CA ALA A 17 13.85 9.75 -34.98
C ALA A 17 12.44 9.17 -34.68
N LEU A 18 11.28 9.65 -35.11
CA LEU A 18 10.79 10.89 -35.75
C LEU A 18 9.25 10.77 -35.69
N LEU A 19 8.55 11.89 -35.58
CA LEU A 19 7.08 12.01 -35.61
C LEU A 19 6.48 11.59 -36.97
N GLY A 20 5.27 11.02 -36.95
CA GLY A 20 4.31 11.00 -38.07
C GLY A 20 2.95 10.52 -37.53
N ALA A 21 1.96 11.37 -37.25
CA ALA A 21 1.12 12.21 -38.11
C ALA A 21 -0.06 11.46 -38.74
N ALA A 22 -1.26 12.01 -38.44
CA ALA A 22 -2.53 11.96 -39.17
C ALA A 22 -3.36 10.66 -39.17
N GLY A 23 -4.58 10.77 -38.62
CA GLY A 23 -5.69 9.85 -38.91
C GLY A 23 -6.48 10.27 -40.15
N ALA A 24 -7.26 9.33 -40.69
CA ALA A 24 -8.53 9.53 -41.38
C ALA A 24 -9.17 8.16 -41.72
N ALA A 25 -10.45 8.22 -42.05
CA ALA A 25 -11.46 7.16 -42.03
C ALA A 25 -11.48 6.19 -43.23
N ALA A 26 -12.07 5.01 -42.94
CA ALA A 26 -12.96 4.14 -43.73
C ALA A 26 -12.77 3.93 -45.25
N ALA A 27 -12.75 2.64 -45.63
CA ALA A 27 -13.45 2.12 -46.82
C ALA A 27 -13.68 0.60 -46.73
N ASP A 28 -14.95 0.19 -46.78
CA ASP A 28 -15.47 -1.16 -47.02
C ASP A 28 -15.18 -1.63 -48.45
N THR A 29 -14.73 -2.87 -48.66
CA THR A 29 -15.06 -3.72 -49.84
C THR A 29 -14.83 -5.21 -49.51
N PRO A 30 -15.68 -6.17 -49.97
CA PRO A 30 -15.78 -7.52 -49.40
C PRO A 30 -15.14 -8.68 -50.22
N ALA A 31 -15.01 -9.84 -49.54
CA ALA A 31 -14.88 -11.24 -50.01
C ALA A 31 -13.46 -11.83 -50.27
N PRO A 32 -13.25 -13.18 -50.26
CA PRO A 32 -14.16 -14.29 -49.99
C PRO A 32 -13.69 -15.27 -48.87
N ASN A 33 -14.62 -16.19 -48.56
CA ASN A 33 -14.60 -17.20 -47.50
C ASN A 33 -13.45 -18.22 -47.57
N THR A 34 -12.75 -18.39 -46.45
CA THR A 34 -11.98 -19.60 -46.13
C THR A 34 -12.40 -20.08 -44.73
N PRO A 35 -13.00 -21.28 -44.57
CA PRO A 35 -13.46 -21.73 -43.27
C PRO A 35 -12.26 -22.17 -42.42
N THR A 36 -11.89 -21.35 -41.44
CA THR A 36 -10.97 -21.75 -40.36
C THR A 36 -11.80 -22.11 -39.12
N PRO A 37 -11.81 -23.36 -38.65
CA PRO A 37 -12.39 -23.72 -37.37
C PRO A 37 -11.52 -23.16 -36.25
N GLY A 38 -12.08 -22.27 -35.41
CA GLY A 38 -11.39 -21.78 -34.22
C GLY A 38 -11.60 -20.30 -33.88
N ALA A 39 -12.74 -19.70 -34.25
CA ALA A 39 -13.16 -18.42 -33.72
C ALA A 39 -13.74 -18.61 -32.30
N THR A 40 -12.93 -18.50 -31.26
CA THR A 40 -13.44 -18.05 -29.96
C THR A 40 -13.53 -16.53 -30.02
N THR A 41 -14.74 -16.05 -30.22
CA THR A 41 -15.17 -14.69 -29.89
C THR A 41 -14.52 -14.22 -28.58
N PRO A 42 -14.09 -12.95 -28.46
CA PRO A 42 -13.93 -12.34 -27.15
C PRO A 42 -15.29 -12.41 -26.48
N GLY A 43 -15.46 -13.43 -25.65
CA GLY A 43 -16.62 -13.58 -24.79
C GLY A 43 -16.72 -12.30 -24.02
N GLU A 44 -17.76 -11.54 -24.35
CA GLU A 44 -18.57 -10.75 -23.44
C GLU A 44 -18.07 -10.97 -22.02
N ALA A 45 -17.24 -10.05 -21.53
CA ALA A 45 -16.91 -9.99 -20.13
C ALA A 45 -18.25 -9.74 -19.44
N THR A 46 -18.91 -10.84 -19.09
CA THR A 46 -20.07 -10.84 -18.22
C THR A 46 -19.58 -10.13 -16.98
N ALA A 47 -19.93 -8.85 -16.88
CA ALA A 47 -19.74 -8.08 -15.67
C ALA A 47 -20.38 -8.93 -14.57
N LYS A 48 -19.55 -9.59 -13.77
CA LYS A 48 -20.01 -10.40 -12.66
C LYS A 48 -20.99 -9.53 -11.88
N ALA A 49 -22.19 -10.05 -11.64
CA ALA A 49 -23.19 -9.42 -10.80
C ALA A 49 -22.53 -8.86 -9.53
N PRO A 50 -22.97 -7.69 -9.01
CA PRO A 50 -22.39 -7.11 -7.81
C PRO A 50 -22.47 -8.14 -6.68
N ALA A 51 -21.31 -8.68 -6.32
CA ALA A 51 -21.21 -9.85 -5.46
C ALA A 51 -21.30 -9.43 -3.99
N GLY A 52 -22.52 -9.25 -3.50
CA GLY A 52 -22.82 -8.98 -2.09
C GLY A 52 -22.30 -7.63 -1.59
N ASP A 53 -22.74 -7.26 -0.39
CA ASP A 53 -22.26 -6.10 0.38
C ASP A 53 -20.79 -6.21 0.86
N GLY A 54 -20.07 -7.26 0.46
CA GLY A 54 -18.70 -7.54 0.87
C GLY A 54 -18.56 -8.18 2.27
N ALA A 55 -19.68 -8.50 2.94
CA ALA A 55 -19.75 -9.09 4.27
C ALA A 55 -18.83 -10.30 4.47
N ALA A 56 -18.99 -11.34 3.64
CA ALA A 56 -18.23 -12.59 3.77
C ALA A 56 -16.71 -12.37 3.61
N ALA A 57 -16.32 -11.48 2.69
CA ALA A 57 -14.92 -11.12 2.49
C ALA A 57 -14.35 -10.32 3.67
N LEU A 58 -15.18 -9.49 4.32
CA LEU A 58 -14.81 -8.78 5.54
C LEU A 58 -14.57 -9.76 6.69
N CYS A 59 -15.51 -10.67 6.96
CA CYS A 59 -15.39 -11.67 8.04
C CYS A 59 -14.17 -12.57 7.84
N THR A 60 -13.91 -13.02 6.61
CA THR A 60 -12.70 -13.79 6.27
C THR A 60 -11.40 -13.05 6.59
N ARG A 61 -11.38 -11.72 6.41
CA ARG A 61 -10.17 -10.89 6.60
C ARG A 61 -10.02 -10.39 8.03
N LEU A 62 -11.10 -10.36 8.81
CA LEU A 62 -11.16 -9.75 10.13
C LEU A 62 -10.00 -10.15 11.05
N PRO A 63 -9.67 -11.46 11.23
CA PRO A 63 -8.59 -11.86 12.14
C PRO A 63 -7.23 -11.28 11.74
N LYS A 64 -6.99 -11.12 10.43
CA LYS A 64 -5.74 -10.56 9.91
C LYS A 64 -5.66 -9.05 10.09
N VAL A 65 -6.79 -8.34 10.02
CA VAL A 65 -6.84 -6.90 10.29
C VAL A 65 -6.60 -6.64 11.77
N ASP A 66 -7.28 -7.39 12.63
CA ASP A 66 -7.16 -7.33 14.08
C ASP A 66 -5.69 -7.54 14.53
N ALA A 67 -5.08 -8.64 14.09
CA ALA A 67 -3.67 -8.94 14.39
C ALA A 67 -2.67 -7.89 13.86
N ARG A 68 -3.05 -7.08 12.85
CA ARG A 68 -2.23 -5.97 12.35
C ARG A 68 -2.35 -4.75 13.25
N ILE A 69 -3.55 -4.41 13.70
CA ILE A 69 -3.80 -3.32 14.63
C ILE A 69 -3.06 -3.58 15.94
N ASP A 70 -3.22 -4.77 16.50
CA ASP A 70 -2.52 -5.21 17.71
C ASP A 70 -1.00 -5.06 17.59
N ARG A 71 -0.42 -5.54 16.49
CA ARG A 71 1.02 -5.46 16.25
C ARG A 71 1.48 -4.02 16.12
N ALA A 72 0.67 -3.16 15.51
CA ALA A 72 0.95 -1.73 15.41
C ALA A 72 0.92 -1.07 16.79
N LEU A 73 -0.11 -1.32 17.60
CA LEU A 73 -0.24 -0.80 18.97
C LEU A 73 0.90 -1.28 19.86
N ARG A 74 1.20 -2.58 19.88
CA ARG A 74 2.35 -3.13 20.63
C ARG A 74 3.67 -2.48 20.26
N ARG A 75 3.89 -2.21 18.96
CA ARG A 75 5.12 -1.54 18.50
C ARG A 75 5.16 -0.07 18.92
N LEU A 76 4.04 0.66 18.79
CA LEU A 76 3.96 2.07 19.16
C LEU A 76 4.14 2.28 20.66
N ASN A 77 3.52 1.43 21.47
CA ASN A 77 3.57 1.47 22.94
C ASN A 77 4.79 0.74 23.54
N GLY A 78 5.67 0.18 22.70
CA GLY A 78 6.86 -0.51 23.15
C GLY A 78 7.88 0.41 23.85
N PRO A 79 8.88 -0.16 24.54
CA PRO A 79 9.92 0.62 25.21
C PRO A 79 10.85 1.34 24.23
N ALA A 80 11.74 2.18 24.75
CA ALA A 80 12.70 2.95 23.94
C ALA A 80 13.72 2.08 23.16
N THR A 81 13.84 0.80 23.49
CA THR A 81 14.66 -0.18 22.75
C THR A 81 13.99 -0.63 21.45
N VAL A 82 12.66 -0.54 21.36
CA VAL A 82 11.90 -1.00 20.20
C VAL A 82 11.93 0.02 19.06
N ARG A 83 12.27 -0.44 17.86
CA ARG A 83 12.23 0.41 16.66
C ARG A 83 10.79 0.79 16.34
N GLY A 84 10.52 2.10 16.31
CA GLY A 84 9.23 2.64 15.93
C GLY A 84 8.27 2.86 17.11
N SER A 85 8.70 2.61 18.35
CA SER A 85 7.96 3.06 19.51
C SER A 85 7.98 4.57 19.68
N VAL A 86 6.95 5.08 20.34
CA VAL A 86 6.85 6.48 20.76
C VAL A 86 7.99 6.81 21.73
N ALA A 87 8.26 5.92 22.70
CA ALA A 87 9.32 6.10 23.68
C ALA A 87 10.72 6.25 23.04
N ARG A 88 11.04 5.45 22.01
CA ARG A 88 12.33 5.57 21.30
C ARG A 88 12.42 6.89 20.55
N LEU A 89 11.31 7.32 19.94
CA LEU A 89 11.30 8.55 19.16
C LEU A 89 11.39 9.79 20.08
N GLN A 90 10.72 9.77 21.23
CA GLN A 90 10.87 10.78 22.29
C GLN A 90 12.33 10.91 22.71
N LYS A 91 13.00 9.81 23.07
CA LYS A 91 14.43 9.83 23.43
C LYS A 91 15.32 10.45 22.34
N ARG A 92 14.97 10.27 21.06
CA ARG A 92 15.72 10.87 19.95
C ARG A 92 15.47 12.37 19.81
N VAL A 93 14.25 12.84 20.10
CA VAL A 93 13.94 14.27 20.22
C VAL A 93 14.78 14.86 21.34
N ASP A 94 14.72 14.27 22.53
CA ASP A 94 15.42 14.78 23.72
C ASP A 94 16.94 14.88 23.47
N ASN A 95 17.52 13.88 22.79
CA ASN A 95 18.93 13.90 22.39
C ASN A 95 19.28 14.99 21.36
N ALA A 96 18.36 15.33 20.45
CA ALA A 96 18.57 16.40 19.46
C ALA A 96 18.46 17.77 20.13
N THR A 97 17.48 17.95 21.01
CA THR A 97 17.32 19.15 21.84
C THR A 97 18.55 19.38 22.71
N ALA A 98 19.06 18.35 23.39
CA ALA A 98 20.26 18.45 24.22
C ALA A 98 21.53 18.85 23.44
N LYS A 99 21.56 18.63 22.12
CA LYS A 99 22.65 19.01 21.22
C LYS A 99 22.45 20.36 20.53
N GLY A 100 21.26 20.94 20.63
CA GLY A 100 20.89 22.14 19.88
C GLY A 100 20.62 21.88 18.39
N ASP A 101 20.38 20.63 17.98
CA ASP A 101 20.15 20.24 16.58
C ASP A 101 18.70 20.57 16.14
N THR A 102 18.36 21.86 16.04
CA THR A 102 16.97 22.35 15.84
C THR A 102 16.24 21.75 14.63
N ALA A 103 16.92 21.60 13.49
CA ALA A 103 16.33 21.00 12.29
C ALA A 103 16.01 19.51 12.50
N VAL A 104 16.88 18.78 13.20
CA VAL A 104 16.69 17.37 13.52
C VAL A 104 15.56 17.23 14.55
N GLU A 105 15.59 18.06 15.59
CA GLU A 105 14.54 18.11 16.61
C GLU A 105 13.16 18.30 15.94
N LYS A 106 13.01 19.32 15.10
CA LYS A 106 11.74 19.60 14.41
C LYS A 106 11.24 18.38 13.63
N TYR A 107 12.09 17.80 12.80
CA TYR A 107 11.74 16.60 12.01
C TYR A 107 11.32 15.42 12.90
N LEU A 108 12.01 15.21 14.02
CA LEU A 108 11.69 14.13 14.95
C LEU A 108 10.41 14.41 15.73
N ASN A 109 10.15 15.66 16.10
CA ASN A 109 8.92 16.10 16.75
C ASN A 109 7.70 15.91 15.85
N ASP A 110 7.78 16.30 14.57
CA ASP A 110 6.70 16.09 13.61
C ASP A 110 6.34 14.59 13.50
N LYS A 111 7.36 13.73 13.46
CA LYS A 111 7.18 12.27 13.46
C LYS A 111 6.63 11.72 14.77
N LEU A 112 7.01 12.33 15.90
CA LEU A 112 6.55 11.94 17.22
C LEU A 112 5.07 12.26 17.37
N THR A 113 4.67 13.47 16.99
CA THR A 113 3.27 13.92 16.96
C THR A 113 2.43 12.98 16.10
N PHE A 114 2.87 12.66 14.88
CA PHE A 114 2.18 11.70 14.02
C PHE A 114 2.05 10.32 14.67
N ARG A 115 3.11 9.78 15.28
CA ARG A 115 3.02 8.47 15.97
C ARG A 115 2.08 8.50 17.17
N LYS A 116 2.06 9.59 17.93
CA LYS A 116 1.15 9.78 19.06
C LYS A 116 -0.30 9.84 18.59
N SER A 117 -0.60 10.49 17.46
CA SER A 117 -1.97 10.56 16.92
C SER A 117 -2.49 9.23 16.36
N LEU A 118 -1.60 8.32 15.96
CA LEU A 118 -1.99 6.97 15.52
C LEU A 118 -2.55 6.12 16.67
N VAL A 119 -2.06 6.28 17.90
CA VAL A 119 -2.46 5.42 19.03
C VAL A 119 -3.98 5.49 19.31
N PRO A 120 -4.61 6.66 19.53
CA PRO A 120 -6.06 6.71 19.75
C PRO A 120 -6.84 6.22 18.53
N THR A 121 -6.37 6.52 17.31
CA THR A 121 -7.01 6.05 16.07
C THR A 121 -7.01 4.52 15.97
N LEU A 122 -5.90 3.88 16.33
CA LEU A 122 -5.77 2.41 16.29
C LEU A 122 -6.56 1.74 17.42
N ASN A 123 -6.61 2.35 18.61
CA ASN A 123 -7.46 1.87 19.71
C ASN A 123 -8.95 1.92 19.31
N GLN A 124 -9.41 3.02 18.72
CA GLN A 124 -10.79 3.13 18.25
C GLN A 124 -11.11 2.06 17.21
N ARG A 125 -10.22 1.88 16.21
CA ARG A 125 -10.40 0.82 15.21
C ARG A 125 -10.44 -0.56 15.84
N SER A 126 -9.65 -0.83 16.87
CA SER A 126 -9.70 -2.09 17.61
C SER A 126 -11.09 -2.32 18.21
N ALA A 127 -11.64 -1.31 18.89
CA ALA A 127 -12.98 -1.37 19.47
C ALA A 127 -14.08 -1.55 18.41
N ASP A 128 -13.96 -0.86 17.27
CA ASP A 128 -14.90 -1.00 16.15
C ASP A 128 -14.88 -2.45 15.59
N LEU A 129 -13.70 -3.07 15.53
CA LEU A 129 -13.57 -4.46 15.08
C LEU A 129 -14.17 -5.48 16.06
N ASP A 130 -14.28 -5.16 17.36
CA ASP A 130 -14.95 -6.06 18.31
C ASP A 130 -16.44 -6.20 17.96
N ALA A 131 -17.11 -5.10 17.58
CA ALA A 131 -18.49 -5.14 17.11
C ALA A 131 -18.64 -5.94 15.81
N VAL A 132 -17.71 -5.77 14.87
CA VAL A 132 -17.67 -6.56 13.62
C VAL A 132 -17.43 -8.04 13.91
N ARG A 133 -16.59 -8.37 14.89
CA ARG A 133 -16.31 -9.76 15.30
C ARG A 133 -17.57 -10.44 15.82
N THR A 134 -18.32 -9.76 16.69
CA THR A 134 -19.61 -10.26 17.19
C THR A 134 -20.59 -10.49 16.04
N TRP A 135 -20.70 -9.53 15.12
CA TRP A 135 -21.60 -9.65 13.97
C TRP A 135 -21.22 -10.81 13.03
N CYS A 136 -19.93 -10.94 12.67
CA CYS A 136 -19.45 -12.04 11.83
C CYS A 136 -19.75 -13.41 12.46
N GLY A 137 -19.60 -13.55 13.79
CA GLY A 137 -19.93 -14.79 14.50
C GLY A 137 -21.41 -15.17 14.44
N THR A 138 -22.31 -14.21 14.18
CA THR A 138 -23.74 -14.46 13.94
C THR A 138 -24.09 -14.60 12.46
N ALA A 139 -23.34 -13.94 11.58
CA ALA A 139 -23.58 -13.93 10.14
C ALA A 139 -23.11 -15.21 9.44
N ASP A 140 -22.09 -15.90 9.97
CA ASP A 140 -21.63 -17.20 9.48
C ASP A 140 -22.57 -18.37 9.91
N ALA A 141 -23.60 -18.09 10.72
CA ALA A 141 -24.59 -19.08 11.21
C ALA A 141 -25.92 -19.09 10.42
N THR A 142 -26.01 -18.29 9.36
CA THR A 142 -27.17 -18.19 8.44
C THR A 142 -26.76 -18.57 7.03
#